data_AF-A0A522AXA5-F1
#
_entry.id   AF-A0A522AXA5-F1
#
_cell.length_a   1.000
_cell.length_b   1.000
_cell.length_c   1.000
_cell.angle_alpha   90.00
_cell.angle_beta   90.00
_cell.angle_gamma   90.00
#
_symmetry.space_group_name_H-M   'P 1'
#
loop_
_entity.id
_entity.type
_entity.pdbx_description
1 polymer ?
#
loop_
_entity_poly.entity_id
_entity_poly.type
_entity_poly.pdbx_seq_one_letter_code
_entity_poly.pdbx_strand_id
1 'polypeptide(L)'
;MRSLLVSLYPSRWRERYGDEFEAILEERAVGPFDVADVLLGALDAHLRYRSTGTQPRSRKAVPMSLRIGGIAAIVGAPLWTAGFVVANGVAGPFDLRIAGAALLIGAIALLVALVGLSAFQARTHPTLAWLAFAVPAFGTVALIVDLVGITSGRGPSDLFFLGLLAFFVGSLLFAIATYRTAVLSRRAAGLIAIAPVVALAGGSGGGFADILILGGLSCFALGWMALGAMAIRADRRVSSWSST
;
A
#
# COMPACT_ATOMS: atom_id res chain seq x y z
N MET A 1 17.01 14.09 -12.51
CA MET A 1 16.09 13.24 -11.69
C MET A 1 16.72 12.80 -10.37
N ARG A 2 18.01 12.42 -10.34
CA ARG A 2 18.71 12.00 -9.10
C ARG A 2 18.81 13.10 -8.04
N SER A 3 19.25 14.31 -8.41
CA SER A 3 19.30 15.43 -7.46
C SER A 3 17.91 15.83 -6.91
N LEU A 4 16.84 15.64 -7.70
CA LEU A 4 15.46 15.80 -7.22
C LEU A 4 15.15 14.77 -6.12
N LEU A 5 15.54 13.51 -6.29
CA LEU A 5 15.33 12.47 -5.28
C LEU A 5 16.10 12.76 -3.99
N VAL A 6 17.37 13.18 -4.11
CA VAL A 6 18.17 13.60 -2.96
C VAL A 6 17.52 14.79 -2.26
N SER A 7 17.00 15.77 -3.02
CA SER A 7 16.38 16.99 -2.47
C SER A 7 15.15 16.74 -1.58
N LEU A 8 14.51 15.57 -1.70
CA LEU A 8 13.38 15.18 -0.86
C LEU A 8 13.80 14.93 0.60
N TYR A 9 15.07 14.67 0.88
CA TYR A 9 15.57 14.44 2.23
C TYR A 9 15.76 15.76 3.01
N PRO A 10 15.63 15.73 4.37
CA PRO A 10 15.91 16.87 5.23
C PRO A 10 17.31 17.46 4.98
N SER A 11 17.47 18.79 5.10
CA SER A 11 18.76 19.48 4.85
C SER A 11 19.92 18.89 5.65
N ARG A 12 19.72 18.65 6.96
CA ARG A 12 20.73 18.05 7.85
C ARG A 12 21.16 16.64 7.43
N TRP A 13 20.27 15.88 6.79
CA TRP A 13 20.61 14.54 6.29
C TRP A 13 21.46 14.68 5.02
N ARG A 14 21.07 15.59 4.11
CA ARG A 14 21.78 15.86 2.86
C ARG A 14 23.19 16.39 3.09
N GLU A 15 23.37 17.27 4.08
CA GLU A 15 24.70 17.77 4.47
C GLU A 15 25.67 16.66 4.89
N ARG A 16 25.16 15.51 5.37
CA ARG A 16 25.99 14.42 5.90
C ARG A 16 26.16 13.25 4.94
N TYR A 17 25.11 12.91 4.17
CA TYR A 17 25.06 11.70 3.34
C TYR A 17 24.63 11.98 1.90
N GLY A 18 24.35 13.24 1.55
CA GLY A 18 23.82 13.61 0.23
C GLY A 18 24.74 13.16 -0.91
N ASP A 19 26.03 13.51 -0.81
CA ASP A 19 27.03 13.21 -1.84
C ASP A 19 27.27 11.70 -1.98
N GLU A 20 27.37 10.97 -0.85
CA GLU A 20 27.52 9.51 -0.86
C GLU A 20 26.30 8.81 -1.48
N PHE A 21 25.09 9.28 -1.15
CA PHE A 21 23.86 8.69 -1.67
C PHE A 21 23.66 9.01 -3.15
N GLU A 22 24.02 10.21 -3.58
CA GLU A 22 24.02 10.58 -5.00
C GLU A 22 24.98 9.69 -5.79
N ALA A 23 26.19 9.44 -5.28
CA ALA A 23 27.14 8.50 -5.90
C ALA A 23 26.59 7.07 -6.01
N ILE A 24 25.89 6.57 -4.98
CA ILE A 24 25.22 5.25 -5.04
C ILE A 24 24.12 5.22 -6.11
N LEU A 25 23.37 6.31 -6.28
CA LEU A 25 22.34 6.46 -7.32
C LEU A 25 22.94 6.64 -8.73
N GLU A 26 24.21 7.02 -8.83
CA GLU A 26 24.96 7.09 -10.09
C GLU A 26 25.46 5.71 -10.52
N GLU A 27 25.99 4.92 -9.59
CA GLU A 27 26.51 3.58 -9.86
C GLU A 27 25.42 2.56 -10.23
N ARG A 28 24.17 2.77 -9.78
CA ARG A 28 23.04 1.87 -10.06
C ARG A 28 22.06 2.47 -11.05
N ALA A 29 21.56 1.61 -11.96
CA ALA A 29 20.38 1.93 -12.75
C ALA A 29 19.17 2.03 -11.81
N VAL A 30 18.73 3.26 -11.52
CA VAL A 30 17.62 3.54 -10.60
C VAL A 30 16.32 3.04 -11.24
N GLY A 31 15.78 1.95 -10.70
CA GLY A 31 14.47 1.45 -11.03
C GLY A 31 13.36 2.26 -10.33
N PRO A 32 12.12 2.22 -10.81
CA PRO A 32 11.06 2.98 -10.16
C PRO A 32 10.66 2.45 -8.76
N PHE A 33 11.06 1.24 -8.38
CA PHE A 33 11.02 0.80 -6.97
C PHE A 33 12.09 1.46 -6.11
N ASP A 34 13.28 1.71 -6.66
CA ASP A 34 14.30 2.47 -5.95
C ASP A 34 13.80 3.90 -5.73
N VAL A 35 13.12 4.50 -6.71
CA VAL A 35 12.45 5.80 -6.54
C VAL A 35 11.42 5.76 -5.39
N ALA A 36 10.59 4.72 -5.34
CA ALA A 36 9.59 4.58 -4.28
C ALA A 36 10.22 4.33 -2.90
N ASP A 37 11.28 3.52 -2.82
CA ASP A 37 12.03 3.27 -1.59
C ASP A 37 12.75 4.54 -1.11
N VAL A 38 13.29 5.33 -2.04
CA VAL A 38 13.90 6.64 -1.78
C VAL A 38 12.84 7.63 -1.27
N LEU A 39 11.65 7.69 -1.87
CA LEU A 39 10.53 8.53 -1.42
C LEU A 39 10.10 8.16 0.02
N LEU A 40 9.94 6.86 0.30
CA LEU A 40 9.61 6.35 1.63
C LEU A 40 10.73 6.63 2.64
N GLY A 41 11.98 6.47 2.24
CA GLY A 41 13.16 6.77 3.05
C GLY A 41 13.27 8.26 3.39
N ALA A 42 12.99 9.15 2.42
CA ALA A 42 12.94 10.58 2.64
C ALA A 42 11.84 10.96 3.64
N LEU A 43 10.63 10.41 3.47
CA LEU A 43 9.51 10.62 4.40
C LEU A 43 9.86 10.18 5.82
N ASP A 44 10.49 9.01 5.99
CA ASP A 44 10.93 8.52 7.31
C ASP A 44 12.02 9.43 7.92
N ALA A 45 12.97 9.91 7.12
CA ALA A 45 13.99 10.85 7.59
C ALA A 45 13.34 12.13 8.15
N HIS A 46 12.31 12.66 7.49
CA HIS A 46 11.54 13.81 8.01
C HIS A 46 10.83 13.50 9.33
N LEU A 47 10.25 12.31 9.48
CA LEU A 47 9.58 11.89 10.71
C LEU A 47 10.55 11.71 11.88
N ARG A 48 11.71 11.08 11.65
CA ARG A 48 12.75 10.85 12.68
C ARG A 48 13.42 12.14 13.14
N TYR A 49 13.77 13.03 12.21
CA TYR A 49 14.36 14.32 12.57
C TYR A 49 13.38 15.24 13.30
N ARG A 50 12.07 15.02 13.13
CA ARG A 50 11.04 15.67 13.95
C ARG A 50 10.91 15.07 15.35
N SER A 51 11.14 13.76 15.52
CA SER A 51 10.86 13.08 16.79
C SER A 51 12.01 13.12 17.80
N THR A 52 13.28 13.19 17.38
CA THR A 52 14.40 13.14 18.34
C THR A 52 15.75 13.49 17.69
N GLY A 53 16.55 14.34 18.35
CA GLY A 53 17.93 14.68 17.95
C GLY A 53 18.97 13.57 18.15
N THR A 54 18.56 12.30 18.18
CA THR A 54 19.46 11.16 18.40
C THR A 54 19.92 10.55 17.08
N GLN A 55 21.25 10.42 16.96
CA GLN A 55 21.96 9.96 15.77
C GLN A 55 21.51 8.56 15.31
N PRO A 56 21.40 8.32 13.98
CA PRO A 56 21.14 6.98 13.47
C PRO A 56 22.41 6.13 13.55
N ARG A 57 22.42 5.14 14.47
CA ARG A 57 23.36 4.02 14.39
C ARG A 57 22.98 3.16 13.19
N SER A 58 23.93 2.97 12.27
CA SER A 58 23.88 2.02 11.16
C SER A 58 23.58 0.61 11.71
N ARG A 59 22.30 0.24 11.74
CA ARG A 59 21.82 -1.09 12.08
C ARG A 59 21.42 -1.71 10.76
N LYS A 60 21.85 -2.95 10.47
CA LYS A 60 21.40 -3.76 9.32
C LYS A 60 19.86 -3.70 9.25
N ALA A 61 19.33 -2.76 8.48
CA ALA A 61 17.94 -2.40 8.51
C ALA A 61 17.20 -3.37 7.58
N VAL A 62 16.23 -4.10 8.13
CA VAL A 62 15.10 -4.53 7.30
C VAL A 62 14.56 -3.26 6.66
N PRO A 63 14.29 -3.24 5.34
CA PRO A 63 13.88 -2.02 4.69
C PRO A 63 12.61 -1.50 5.37
N MET A 64 12.65 -0.29 5.93
CA MET A 64 11.53 0.28 6.68
C MET A 64 10.25 0.39 5.85
N SER A 65 10.37 0.33 4.52
CA SER A 65 9.27 0.14 3.59
C SER A 65 8.38 -1.06 3.97
N LEU A 66 8.94 -2.14 4.53
CA LEU A 66 8.16 -3.28 5.04
C LEU A 66 7.32 -2.93 6.27
N ARG A 67 7.86 -2.11 7.19
CA ARG A 67 7.18 -1.66 8.41
C ARG A 67 6.08 -0.65 8.07
N ILE A 68 6.43 0.36 7.28
CA ILE A 68 5.50 1.40 6.82
C ILE A 68 4.39 0.77 6.00
N GLY A 69 4.75 -0.10 5.03
CA GLY A 69 3.77 -0.82 4.22
C GLY A 69 2.88 -1.74 5.05
N GLY A 70 3.43 -2.40 6.07
CA GLY A 70 2.66 -3.24 6.98
C GLY A 70 1.66 -2.45 7.84
N ILE A 71 2.06 -1.31 8.40
CA ILE A 71 1.15 -0.41 9.15
C ILE A 71 0.08 0.15 8.22
N ALA A 72 0.48 0.59 7.02
CA ALA A 72 -0.44 1.13 6.03
C ALA A 72 -1.48 0.08 5.59
N ALA A 73 -1.11 -1.20 5.49
CA ALA A 73 -2.05 -2.28 5.21
C ALA A 73 -3.07 -2.48 6.35
N ILE A 74 -2.61 -2.43 7.60
CA ILE A 74 -3.46 -2.64 8.79
C ILE A 74 -4.49 -1.51 8.94
N VAL A 75 -4.10 -0.26 8.64
CA VAL A 75 -4.98 0.91 8.77
C VAL A 75 -5.80 1.14 7.51
N GLY A 76 -5.17 1.03 6.34
CA GLY A 76 -5.77 1.36 5.06
C GLY A 76 -6.89 0.42 4.66
N ALA A 77 -6.73 -0.89 4.89
CA ALA A 77 -7.72 -1.86 4.46
C ALA A 77 -9.07 -1.74 5.19
N PRO A 78 -9.12 -1.64 6.53
CA PRO A 78 -10.37 -1.39 7.25
C PRO A 78 -11.00 -0.05 6.87
N LEU A 79 -10.19 1.00 6.72
CA LEU A 79 -10.69 2.33 6.41
C LEU A 79 -11.32 2.40 5.01
N TRP A 80 -10.66 1.77 4.03
CA TRP A 80 -11.20 1.65 2.67
C TRP A 80 -12.47 0.80 2.64
N THR A 81 -12.48 -0.37 3.30
CA THR A 81 -13.68 -1.21 3.39
C THR A 81 -14.84 -0.49 4.07
N ALA A 82 -14.60 0.16 5.21
CA ALA A 82 -15.62 0.94 5.91
C ALA A 82 -16.18 2.07 5.03
N GLY A 83 -15.29 2.84 4.38
CA GLY A 83 -15.69 3.88 3.45
C GLY A 83 -16.55 3.34 2.29
N PHE A 84 -16.18 2.18 1.72
CA PHE A 84 -16.94 1.55 0.65
C PHE A 84 -18.32 1.09 1.11
N VAL A 85 -18.40 0.42 2.26
CA VAL A 85 -19.67 -0.06 2.85
C VAL A 85 -20.62 1.10 3.12
N VAL A 86 -20.09 2.21 3.66
CA VAL A 86 -20.87 3.41 3.90
C VAL A 86 -21.31 4.07 2.59
N ALA A 87 -20.42 4.19 1.61
CA ALA A 87 -20.73 4.81 0.31
C ALA A 87 -21.80 4.04 -0.47
N ASN A 88 -21.93 2.73 -0.26
CA ASN A 88 -22.97 1.90 -0.88
C ASN A 88 -24.28 1.88 -0.08
N GLY A 89 -24.41 2.69 0.98
CA GLY A 89 -25.64 2.80 1.77
C GLY A 89 -25.92 1.60 2.69
N VAL A 90 -25.03 0.62 2.73
CA VAL A 90 -25.21 -0.62 3.51
C VAL A 90 -25.23 -0.35 5.02
N ALA A 91 -24.52 0.68 5.47
CA ALA A 91 -24.47 1.07 6.87
C ALA A 91 -25.58 2.06 7.29
N GLY A 92 -26.48 2.46 6.38
CA GLY A 92 -27.52 3.45 6.65
C GLY A 92 -27.13 4.91 6.30
N PRO A 93 -27.86 5.92 6.79
CA PRO A 93 -27.72 7.31 6.35
C PRO A 93 -26.53 8.00 7.02
N PHE A 94 -25.33 7.69 6.53
CA PHE A 94 -24.10 8.38 6.90
C PHE A 94 -23.76 9.50 5.91
N ASP A 95 -22.96 10.46 6.35
CA ASP A 95 -22.47 11.53 5.49
C ASP A 95 -21.52 10.96 4.42
N LEU A 96 -21.91 11.11 3.15
CA LEU A 96 -21.13 10.70 1.98
C LEU A 96 -19.72 11.34 1.94
N ARG A 97 -19.54 12.52 2.56
CA ARG A 97 -18.21 13.15 2.68
C ARG A 97 -17.29 12.38 3.60
N ILE A 98 -17.81 11.85 4.71
CA ILE A 98 -17.04 11.00 5.63
C ILE A 98 -16.67 9.69 4.94
N ALA A 99 -17.60 9.09 4.21
CA ALA A 99 -17.35 7.88 3.42
C ALA A 99 -16.27 8.12 2.35
N GLY A 100 -16.37 9.23 1.61
CA GLY A 100 -15.39 9.63 0.61
C GLY A 100 -14.01 9.90 1.21
N ALA A 101 -13.93 10.59 2.35
CA ALA A 101 -12.66 10.79 3.04
C ALA A 101 -12.03 9.46 3.52
N ALA A 102 -12.83 8.56 4.08
CA ALA A 102 -12.37 7.24 4.49
C ALA A 102 -11.86 6.41 3.30
N LEU A 103 -12.60 6.38 2.18
CA LEU A 103 -12.17 5.75 0.94
C LEU A 103 -10.85 6.32 0.43
N LEU A 104 -10.72 7.65 0.42
CA LEU A 104 -9.52 8.33 -0.08
C LEU A 104 -8.28 8.00 0.77
N ILE A 105 -8.39 8.17 2.09
CA ILE A 105 -7.28 7.89 3.02
C ILE A 105 -6.95 6.40 3.00
N GLY A 106 -7.97 5.52 2.95
CA GLY A 106 -7.80 4.08 2.85
C GLY A 106 -7.09 3.66 1.56
N ALA A 107 -7.47 4.26 0.43
CA ALA A 107 -6.84 4.03 -0.88
C ALA A 107 -5.36 4.46 -0.88
N ILE A 108 -5.05 5.66 -0.35
CA ILE A 108 -3.67 6.15 -0.23
C ILE A 108 -2.86 5.21 0.68
N ALA A 109 -3.41 4.79 1.81
CA ALA A 109 -2.73 3.86 2.71
C ALA A 109 -2.51 2.48 2.06
N LEU A 110 -3.46 1.95 1.31
CA LEU A 110 -3.30 0.71 0.56
C LEU A 110 -2.27 0.83 -0.57
N LEU A 111 -2.14 2.00 -1.20
CA LEU A 111 -1.07 2.27 -2.15
C LEU A 111 0.30 2.23 -1.48
N VAL A 112 0.44 2.86 -0.31
CA VAL A 112 1.68 2.80 0.49
C VAL A 112 1.98 1.36 0.91
N ALA A 113 0.96 0.59 1.28
CA ALA A 113 1.09 -0.83 1.58
C ALA A 113 1.61 -1.64 0.39
N LEU A 114 1.03 -1.43 -0.79
CA LEU A 114 1.45 -2.06 -2.04
C LEU A 114 2.90 -1.74 -2.37
N VAL A 115 3.32 -0.47 -2.30
CA VAL A 115 4.73 -0.07 -2.51
C VAL A 115 5.64 -0.80 -1.53
N GLY A 116 5.35 -0.68 -0.23
CA GLY A 116 6.24 -1.17 0.82
C GLY A 116 6.39 -2.69 0.83
N LEU A 117 5.31 -3.42 0.55
CA LEU A 117 5.34 -4.89 0.51
C LEU A 117 5.88 -5.42 -0.84
N SER A 118 5.65 -4.73 -1.96
CA SER A 118 6.14 -5.16 -3.28
C SER A 118 7.63 -4.91 -3.47
N ALA A 119 8.20 -3.87 -2.87
CA ALA A 119 9.63 -3.58 -2.92
C ALA A 119 10.48 -4.77 -2.41
N PHE A 120 9.95 -5.54 -1.45
CA PHE A 120 10.61 -6.75 -0.97
C PHE A 120 10.54 -7.91 -1.98
N GLN A 121 9.42 -8.05 -2.70
CA GLN A 121 9.19 -9.12 -3.68
C GLN A 121 9.96 -8.91 -4.99
N ALA A 122 10.24 -7.65 -5.36
CA ALA A 122 10.95 -7.30 -6.58
C ALA A 122 12.36 -7.90 -6.68
N ARG A 123 12.96 -8.30 -5.54
CA ARG A 123 14.30 -8.90 -5.49
C ARG A 123 14.37 -10.32 -6.06
N THR A 124 13.26 -11.06 -6.04
CA THR A 124 13.22 -12.46 -6.51
C THR A 124 12.49 -12.61 -7.84
N HIS A 125 11.41 -11.86 -8.06
CA HIS A 125 10.63 -11.89 -9.29
C HIS A 125 10.29 -10.48 -9.78
N PRO A 126 11.21 -9.78 -10.47
CA PRO A 126 11.07 -8.37 -10.77
C PRO A 126 9.87 -8.06 -11.67
N THR A 127 9.63 -8.84 -12.73
CA THR A 127 8.52 -8.61 -13.66
C THR A 127 7.15 -8.80 -13.02
N LEU A 128 6.99 -9.87 -12.23
CA LEU A 128 5.75 -10.15 -11.53
C LEU A 128 5.48 -9.11 -10.44
N ALA A 129 6.51 -8.70 -9.69
CA ALA A 129 6.40 -7.63 -8.70
C ALA A 129 6.04 -6.29 -9.36
N TRP A 130 6.60 -6.00 -10.54
CA TRP A 130 6.24 -4.83 -11.35
C TRP A 130 4.77 -4.81 -11.73
N LEU A 131 4.24 -5.90 -12.26
CA LEU A 131 2.83 -6.00 -12.63
C LEU A 131 1.92 -5.94 -11.39
N ALA A 132 2.29 -6.65 -10.33
CA ALA A 132 1.60 -6.65 -9.04
C ALA A 132 1.59 -5.27 -8.36
N PHE A 133 2.49 -4.37 -8.73
CA PHE A 133 2.53 -3.01 -8.22
C PHE A 133 1.86 -2.00 -9.18
N ALA A 134 2.24 -2.01 -10.45
CA ALA A 134 1.81 -1.01 -11.43
C ALA A 134 0.32 -1.06 -11.72
N VAL A 135 -0.25 -2.27 -11.88
CA VAL A 135 -1.68 -2.45 -12.16
C VAL A 135 -2.56 -1.94 -11.03
N PRO A 136 -2.37 -2.34 -9.75
CA PRO A 136 -3.19 -1.81 -8.68
C PRO A 136 -2.85 -0.35 -8.37
N ALA A 137 -1.61 0.11 -8.52
CA ALA A 137 -1.28 1.51 -8.31
C ALA A 137 -2.01 2.43 -9.29
N PHE A 138 -2.04 2.06 -10.58
CA PHE A 138 -2.84 2.76 -11.58
C PHE A 138 -4.32 2.75 -11.21
N GLY A 139 -4.85 1.58 -10.82
CA GLY A 139 -6.23 1.45 -10.37
C GLY A 139 -6.57 2.36 -9.18
N THR A 140 -5.70 2.39 -8.17
CA THR A 140 -5.84 3.26 -7.00
C THR A 140 -5.79 4.74 -7.36
N VAL A 141 -4.91 5.16 -8.28
CA VAL A 141 -4.85 6.56 -8.74
C VAL A 141 -6.12 6.94 -9.49
N ALA A 142 -6.61 6.08 -10.39
CA ALA A 142 -7.89 6.29 -11.08
C ALA A 142 -9.06 6.43 -10.09
N LEU A 143 -9.12 5.57 -9.06
CA LEU A 143 -10.10 5.67 -7.98
C LEU A 143 -9.99 7.00 -7.22
N ILE A 144 -8.78 7.45 -6.89
CA ILE A 144 -8.56 8.72 -6.18
C ILE A 144 -9.07 9.90 -7.02
N VAL A 145 -8.72 9.93 -8.32
CA VAL A 145 -9.14 11.00 -9.23
C VAL A 145 -10.66 11.06 -9.34
N ASP A 146 -11.32 9.93 -9.53
CA ASP A 146 -12.77 9.89 -9.64
C ASP A 146 -13.46 10.25 -8.30
N LEU A 147 -12.93 9.76 -7.18
CA LEU A 147 -13.46 10.08 -5.85
C LEU A 147 -13.40 11.58 -5.53
N VAL A 148 -12.36 12.28 -5.97
CA VAL A 148 -12.27 13.75 -5.90
C VAL A 148 -13.32 14.42 -6.81
N GLY A 149 -13.61 13.83 -7.96
CA GLY A 149 -14.72 14.23 -8.82
C GLY A 149 -16.07 14.09 -8.12
N ILE A 150 -16.30 12.95 -7.46
CA ILE A 150 -17.54 12.66 -6.72
C ILE A 150 -17.74 13.63 -5.56
N THR A 151 -16.70 13.92 -4.77
CA THR A 151 -16.81 14.90 -3.68
C THR A 151 -17.06 16.33 -4.19
N SER A 152 -16.75 16.59 -5.46
CA SER A 152 -17.06 17.85 -6.16
C SER A 152 -18.45 17.87 -6.81
N GLY A 153 -19.29 16.85 -6.57
CA GLY A 153 -20.67 16.76 -7.07
C GLY A 153 -20.83 16.08 -8.43
N ARG A 154 -19.76 15.48 -8.99
CA ARG A 154 -19.87 14.64 -10.20
C ARG A 154 -20.38 13.25 -9.84
N GLY A 155 -21.05 12.57 -10.76
CA GLY A 155 -21.33 11.15 -10.61
C GLY A 155 -20.06 10.30 -10.80
N PRO A 156 -20.09 9.02 -10.41
CA PRO A 156 -19.01 8.08 -10.74
C PRO A 156 -18.87 7.95 -12.26
N SER A 157 -17.65 8.04 -12.78
CA SER A 157 -17.37 7.86 -14.20
C SER A 157 -16.85 6.45 -14.52
N ASP A 158 -16.67 6.13 -15.80
CA ASP A 158 -16.05 4.87 -16.24
C ASP A 158 -14.65 4.67 -15.62
N LEU A 159 -13.96 5.78 -15.28
CA LEU A 159 -12.66 5.75 -14.61
C LEU A 159 -12.74 5.13 -13.21
N PHE A 160 -13.86 5.29 -12.51
CA PHE A 160 -14.09 4.65 -11.21
C PHE A 160 -14.08 3.13 -11.34
N PHE A 161 -14.89 2.60 -12.26
CA PHE A 161 -15.06 1.16 -12.45
C PHE A 161 -13.77 0.53 -13.00
N LEU A 162 -13.11 1.20 -13.94
CA LEU A 162 -11.80 0.79 -14.44
C LEU A 162 -10.76 0.78 -13.32
N GLY A 163 -10.77 1.81 -12.46
CA GLY A 163 -9.90 1.92 -11.30
C GLY A 163 -10.10 0.80 -10.29
N LEU A 164 -11.36 0.48 -9.98
CA LEU A 164 -11.73 -0.61 -9.07
C LEU A 164 -11.31 -1.97 -9.63
N LEU A 165 -11.58 -2.22 -10.92
CA LEU A 165 -11.20 -3.45 -11.59
C LEU A 165 -9.67 -3.63 -11.60
N ALA A 166 -8.93 -2.59 -11.99
CA ALA A 166 -7.47 -2.61 -12.00
C ALA A 166 -6.90 -2.82 -10.58
N PHE A 167 -7.50 -2.20 -9.55
CA PHE A 167 -7.11 -2.41 -8.16
C PHE A 167 -7.29 -3.87 -7.71
N PHE A 168 -8.40 -4.51 -8.07
CA PHE A 168 -8.65 -5.92 -7.72
C PHE A 168 -7.80 -6.90 -8.52
N VAL A 169 -7.66 -6.71 -9.84
CA VAL A 169 -6.76 -7.52 -10.67
C VAL A 169 -5.32 -7.39 -10.18
N GLY A 170 -4.90 -6.17 -9.85
CA GLY A 170 -3.59 -5.91 -9.28
C GLY A 170 -3.38 -6.58 -7.92
N SER A 171 -4.37 -6.55 -7.04
CA SER A 171 -4.34 -7.25 -5.75
C SER A 171 -4.24 -8.78 -5.93
N LEU A 172 -4.89 -9.34 -6.95
CA LEU A 172 -4.75 -10.76 -7.32
C LEU A 172 -3.32 -11.08 -7.79
N LEU A 173 -2.73 -10.25 -8.66
CA LEU A 173 -1.34 -10.40 -9.10
C LEU A 173 -0.37 -10.33 -7.92
N PHE A 174 -0.60 -9.39 -6.99
CA PHE A 174 0.15 -9.27 -5.75
C PHE A 174 0.01 -10.50 -4.85
N ALA A 175 -1.19 -11.07 -4.73
CA ALA A 175 -1.40 -12.31 -4.01
C ALA A 175 -0.63 -13.49 -4.65
N ILE A 176 -0.62 -13.59 -5.98
CA ILE A 176 0.15 -14.60 -6.72
C ILE A 176 1.66 -14.43 -6.47
N ALA A 177 2.17 -13.20 -6.55
CA ALA A 177 3.56 -12.88 -6.26
C ALA A 177 3.95 -13.26 -4.83
N THR A 178 3.08 -12.93 -3.87
CA THR A 178 3.24 -13.27 -2.46
C THR A 178 3.25 -14.78 -2.25
N TYR A 179 2.37 -15.51 -2.95
CA TYR A 179 2.28 -16.96 -2.87
C TYR A 179 3.56 -17.63 -3.40
N ARG A 180 4.07 -17.17 -4.55
CA ARG A 180 5.28 -17.70 -5.19
C ARG A 180 6.54 -17.45 -4.39
N THR A 181 6.70 -16.24 -3.86
CA THR A 181 7.90 -15.87 -3.08
C THR A 181 7.92 -16.53 -1.70
N ALA A 182 6.77 -16.95 -1.17
CA ALA A 182 6.60 -17.58 0.14
C ALA A 182 7.21 -16.77 1.32
N VAL A 183 7.46 -15.48 1.12
CA VAL A 183 8.02 -14.57 2.11
C VAL A 183 6.97 -14.22 3.17
N LEU A 184 5.71 -14.06 2.75
CA LEU A 184 4.59 -13.71 3.61
C LEU A 184 3.56 -14.85 3.66
N SER A 185 2.53 -14.67 4.48
CA SER A 185 1.49 -15.70 4.71
C SER A 185 0.72 -16.04 3.43
N ARG A 186 0.84 -17.30 2.98
CA ARG A 186 0.07 -17.84 1.84
C ARG A 186 -1.45 -17.81 2.08
N ARG A 187 -1.88 -17.99 3.33
CA ARG A 187 -3.31 -17.92 3.70
C ARG A 187 -3.86 -16.50 3.52
N ALA A 188 -3.10 -15.50 3.95
CA ALA A 188 -3.48 -14.09 3.79
C ALA A 188 -3.49 -13.68 2.31
N ALA A 189 -2.50 -14.15 1.51
CA ALA A 189 -2.51 -13.97 0.07
C ALA A 189 -3.75 -14.62 -0.59
N GLY A 190 -4.12 -15.83 -0.17
CA GLY A 190 -5.34 -16.50 -0.64
C GLY A 190 -6.62 -15.69 -0.35
N LEU A 191 -6.71 -15.07 0.83
CA LEU A 191 -7.82 -14.17 1.15
C LEU A 191 -7.87 -12.96 0.19
N ILE A 192 -6.73 -12.30 -0.05
CA ILE A 192 -6.65 -11.16 -0.98
C ILE A 192 -7.03 -11.55 -2.42
N ALA A 193 -6.71 -12.78 -2.84
CA ALA A 193 -7.04 -13.28 -4.18
C ALA A 193 -8.53 -13.58 -4.37
N ILE A 194 -9.16 -14.24 -3.38
CA ILE A 194 -10.54 -14.74 -3.49
C ILE A 194 -11.56 -13.67 -3.13
N ALA A 195 -11.25 -12.83 -2.14
CA ALA A 195 -12.19 -11.88 -1.57
C ALA A 195 -12.78 -10.87 -2.59
N PRO A 196 -12.01 -10.30 -3.54
CA PRO A 196 -12.57 -9.44 -4.58
C PRO A 196 -13.55 -10.17 -5.49
N VAL A 197 -13.30 -11.45 -5.82
CA VAL A 197 -14.18 -12.25 -6.66
C VAL A 197 -15.52 -12.48 -5.95
N VAL A 198 -15.48 -12.79 -4.66
CA VAL A 198 -16.70 -12.95 -3.84
C VAL A 198 -17.47 -11.63 -3.77
N ALA A 199 -16.78 -10.51 -3.56
CA ALA A 199 -17.42 -9.19 -3.51
C ALA A 199 -18.07 -8.82 -4.85
N LEU A 200 -17.38 -9.05 -5.97
CA LEU A 200 -17.90 -8.79 -7.32
C LEU A 200 -19.08 -9.70 -7.69
N ALA A 201 -19.07 -10.95 -7.21
CA ALA A 201 -20.17 -11.89 -7.43
C ALA A 201 -21.48 -11.47 -6.73
N GLY A 202 -21.42 -10.57 -5.74
CA GLY A 202 -22.61 -10.01 -5.10
C GLY A 202 -23.50 -9.23 -6.06
N GLY A 203 -22.91 -8.51 -7.04
CA GLY A 203 -23.66 -7.69 -7.99
C GLY A 203 -24.54 -6.62 -7.31
N SER A 204 -25.52 -6.08 -8.04
CA SER A 204 -26.48 -5.10 -7.51
C SER A 204 -27.86 -5.75 -7.34
N GLY A 205 -28.14 -6.33 -6.17
CA GLY A 205 -29.36 -7.11 -5.97
C GLY A 205 -30.03 -7.04 -4.59
N GLY A 206 -29.41 -6.37 -3.60
CA GLY A 206 -29.87 -6.39 -2.21
C GLY A 206 -29.78 -7.77 -1.54
N GLY A 207 -29.94 -7.81 -0.22
CA GLY A 207 -30.09 -9.05 0.55
C GLY A 207 -28.85 -9.95 0.51
N PHE A 208 -28.89 -11.04 -0.26
CA PHE A 208 -27.74 -11.95 -0.43
C PHE A 208 -26.56 -11.29 -1.15
N ALA A 209 -26.84 -10.38 -2.09
CA ALA A 209 -25.83 -9.58 -2.77
C ALA A 209 -25.00 -8.76 -1.77
N ASP A 210 -25.67 -8.09 -0.83
CA ASP A 210 -25.03 -7.26 0.19
C ASP A 210 -24.17 -8.11 1.12
N ILE A 211 -24.63 -9.32 1.48
CA ILE A 211 -23.86 -10.27 2.29
C ILE A 211 -22.57 -10.68 1.56
N LEU A 212 -22.64 -10.97 0.26
CA LEU A 212 -21.45 -11.33 -0.54
C LEU A 212 -20.47 -10.16 -0.65
N ILE A 213 -20.97 -8.95 -0.88
CA ILE A 213 -20.14 -7.73 -0.92
C ILE A 213 -19.48 -7.52 0.45
N LEU A 214 -20.24 -7.51 1.54
CA LEU A 214 -19.72 -7.31 2.89
C LEU A 214 -18.72 -8.38 3.30
N GLY A 215 -19.06 -9.66 3.06
CA GLY A 215 -18.20 -10.79 3.37
C GLY A 215 -16.91 -10.74 2.57
N GLY A 216 -17.00 -10.51 1.26
CA GLY A 216 -15.85 -10.33 0.37
C GLY A 216 -14.95 -9.19 0.83
N LEU A 217 -15.49 -7.97 1.00
CA LEU A 217 -14.70 -6.81 1.41
C LEU A 217 -14.08 -6.95 2.81
N SER A 218 -14.77 -7.64 3.72
CA SER A 218 -14.23 -7.93 5.06
C SER A 218 -13.08 -8.93 4.98
N CYS A 219 -13.24 -10.01 4.21
CA CYS A 219 -12.15 -10.97 3.96
C CYS A 219 -10.96 -10.30 3.27
N PHE A 220 -11.21 -9.37 2.35
CA PHE A 220 -10.16 -8.60 1.68
C PHE A 220 -9.37 -7.75 2.69
N ALA A 221 -10.07 -7.01 3.56
CA ALA A 221 -9.44 -6.21 4.60
C ALA A 221 -8.62 -7.08 5.57
N LEU A 222 -9.18 -8.20 6.03
CA LEU A 222 -8.48 -9.15 6.90
C LEU A 222 -7.23 -9.73 6.24
N GLY A 223 -7.27 -10.00 4.93
CA GLY A 223 -6.11 -10.44 4.15
C GLY A 223 -4.96 -9.42 4.21
N TRP A 224 -5.25 -8.15 3.92
CA TRP A 224 -4.27 -7.06 4.01
C TRP A 224 -3.75 -6.85 5.43
N MET A 225 -4.63 -6.81 6.43
CA MET A 225 -4.23 -6.69 7.83
C MET A 225 -3.31 -7.83 8.28
N ALA A 226 -3.62 -9.07 7.87
CA ALA A 226 -2.79 -10.23 8.19
C ALA A 226 -1.41 -10.16 7.53
N LEU A 227 -1.32 -9.73 6.27
CA LEU A 227 -0.03 -9.46 5.62
C LEU A 227 0.75 -8.36 6.33
N GLY A 228 0.09 -7.26 6.69
CA GLY A 228 0.73 -6.14 7.38
C GLY A 228 1.25 -6.54 8.77
N ALA A 229 0.48 -7.32 9.53
CA ALA A 229 0.91 -7.82 10.84
C ALA A 229 2.13 -8.76 10.71
N MET A 230 2.16 -9.60 9.67
CA MET A 230 3.30 -10.46 9.38
C MET A 230 4.55 -9.66 8.98
N ALA A 231 4.39 -8.63 8.16
CA ALA A 231 5.46 -7.73 7.75
C ALA A 231 6.12 -7.04 8.96
N ILE A 232 5.32 -6.53 9.90
CA ILE A 232 5.81 -5.92 11.16
C ILE A 232 6.51 -6.97 12.04
N ARG A 233 5.98 -8.19 12.13
CA ARG A 233 6.60 -9.27 12.92
C ARG A 233 7.95 -9.72 12.34
N ALA A 234 8.05 -9.83 11.02
CA ALA A 234 9.29 -10.21 10.33
C ALA A 234 10.41 -9.21 10.63
N ASP A 235 10.07 -7.93 10.62
CA ASP A 235 10.98 -6.85 10.93
C ASP A 235 11.51 -6.90 12.39
N ARG A 236 10.64 -7.16 13.37
CA ARG A 236 11.06 -7.29 14.78
C ARG A 236 12.09 -8.41 14.99
N ARG A 237 11.97 -9.53 14.28
CA ARG A 237 12.88 -10.68 14.42
C ARG A 237 14.31 -10.35 14.00
N VAL A 238 14.49 -9.54 12.96
CA VAL A 238 15.83 -9.14 12.50
C VAL A 238 16.51 -8.21 13.51
N SER A 239 15.73 -7.38 14.22
CA SER A 239 16.29 -6.45 15.21
C SER A 239 16.91 -7.15 16.43
N SER A 240 16.38 -8.31 16.87
CA SER A 240 16.85 -9.01 18.06
C SER A 240 18.17 -9.78 17.84
N TRP A 241 18.52 -10.11 16.59
CA TRP A 241 19.76 -10.82 16.26
C TRP A 241 21.00 -9.91 16.26
N SER A 242 20.80 -8.60 16.34
CA SER A 242 21.88 -7.61 16.33
C SER A 242 22.33 -7.16 17.73
N SER A 243 21.74 -7.74 18.78
CA SER A 243 21.98 -7.39 20.19
C SER A 243 22.67 -8.49 21.01
N THR A 244 23.03 -9.60 20.36
CA THR A 244 23.86 -10.69 20.89
C THR A 244 25.19 -10.69 20.19
#